data_AF-A0A972V1M9-F1
#
_entry.id   AF-A0A972V1M9-F1
#
_cell.length_a   1.000
_cell.length_b   1.000
_cell.length_c   1.000
_cell.angle_alpha   90.00
_cell.angle_beta   90.00
_cell.angle_gamma   90.00
#
_symmetry.space_group_name_H-M   'P 1'
#
loop_
_entity.id
_entity.type
_entity.pdbx_description
1 polymer ?
#
loop_
_entity_poly.entity_id
_entity_poly.type
_entity_poly.pdbx_seq_one_letter_code
_entity_poly.pdbx_strand_id
1 'polypeptide(L)'
;LKNKNIKTTVLIGAKTKSLVLCEKDFKKLGFETYIATDDGSRGCEGFVSRLFKPEAGAMVYACGPNPMLRCIASACKRKRIDCEVSLEEKMACGIGACLGCSVKVKSGSNKLACKDGPVFKAFDIAW
;
A
#
# COMPACT_ATOMS: atom_id res chain seq x y z
N LEU A 1 5.09 3.25 -15.96
CA LEU A 1 6.34 3.36 -15.17
C LEU A 1 7.56 3.00 -16.00
N LYS A 2 7.67 1.77 -16.50
CA LYS A 2 8.78 1.35 -17.38
C LYS A 2 8.88 2.16 -18.69
N ASN A 3 7.77 2.33 -19.41
CA ASN A 3 7.74 3.14 -20.64
C ASN A 3 7.99 4.65 -20.42
N LYS A 4 7.94 5.11 -19.17
CA LYS A 4 8.26 6.49 -18.76
C LYS A 4 9.67 6.60 -18.13
N ASN A 5 10.45 5.52 -18.17
CA ASN A 5 11.80 5.41 -17.59
C ASN A 5 11.89 5.80 -16.09
N ILE A 6 10.85 5.49 -15.32
CA ILE A 6 10.81 5.76 -13.87
C ILE A 6 11.36 4.55 -13.12
N LYS A 7 12.45 4.73 -12.37
CA LYS A 7 12.98 3.72 -11.45
C LYS A 7 11.88 3.28 -10.49
N THR A 8 11.59 1.99 -10.46
CA THR A 8 10.46 1.43 -9.69
C THR A 8 10.92 0.19 -8.95
N THR A 9 10.72 0.20 -7.63
CA THR A 9 11.00 -0.91 -6.73
C THR A 9 9.69 -1.40 -6.13
N VAL A 10 9.48 -2.72 -6.15
CA VAL A 10 8.29 -3.40 -5.63
C VAL A 10 8.67 -4.16 -4.37
N LEU A 11 7.90 -3.95 -3.29
CA LEU A 11 8.06 -4.70 -2.04
C LEU A 11 6.82 -5.56 -1.83
N ILE A 12 7.01 -6.86 -1.60
CA ILE A 12 5.93 -7.82 -1.40
C ILE A 12 6.06 -8.41 0.00
N GLY A 13 4.98 -8.29 0.78
CA GLY A 13 4.85 -8.94 2.09
C GLY A 13 3.87 -10.10 2.01
N ALA A 14 4.20 -11.23 2.62
CA ALA A 14 3.29 -12.37 2.76
C ALA A 14 3.49 -13.06 4.11
N LYS A 15 2.52 -13.88 4.55
CA LYS A 15 2.71 -14.67 5.78
C LYS A 15 3.75 -15.79 5.59
N THR A 16 3.69 -16.44 4.43
CA THR A 16 4.55 -17.57 4.06
C THR A 16 4.89 -17.52 2.58
N LYS A 17 5.87 -18.32 2.13
CA LYS A 17 6.31 -18.43 0.74
C LYS A 17 5.18 -18.80 -0.22
N SER A 18 4.25 -19.66 0.20
CA SER A 18 3.13 -20.10 -0.66
C SER A 18 2.12 -18.98 -0.93
N LEU A 19 2.11 -17.93 -0.10
CA LEU A 19 1.23 -16.77 -0.23
C LEU A 19 1.93 -15.58 -0.90
N VAL A 20 3.18 -15.74 -1.36
CA VAL A 20 3.85 -14.71 -2.17
C VAL A 20 3.21 -14.69 -3.56
N LEU A 21 2.49 -13.61 -3.84
CA LEU A 21 1.80 -13.41 -5.11
C LEU A 21 2.63 -12.54 -6.06
N CYS A 22 2.48 -12.79 -7.36
CA CYS A 22 2.96 -11.94 -8.45
C CYS A 22 4.49 -11.65 -8.50
N GLU A 23 5.34 -12.33 -7.70
CA GLU A 23 6.81 -12.16 -7.75
C GLU A 23 7.33 -12.30 -9.19
N LYS A 24 6.90 -13.36 -9.89
CA LYS A 24 7.34 -13.64 -11.26
C LYS A 24 6.84 -12.57 -12.24
N ASP A 25 5.63 -12.07 -12.05
CA ASP A 25 5.02 -11.11 -12.97
C ASP A 25 5.69 -9.74 -12.85
N PHE A 26 5.97 -9.26 -11.64
CA PHE A 26 6.72 -8.02 -11.44
C PHE A 26 8.16 -8.13 -11.96
N LYS A 27 8.82 -9.27 -11.77
CA LYS A 27 10.16 -9.53 -12.34
C LYS A 27 10.15 -9.57 -13.87
N LYS A 28 9.15 -10.20 -14.50
CA LYS A 28 8.99 -10.19 -15.97
C LYS A 28 8.78 -8.79 -16.52
N LEU A 29 8.05 -7.95 -15.77
CA LEU A 29 7.92 -6.53 -16.10
C LEU A 29 9.24 -5.76 -15.91
N GLY A 30 10.27 -6.35 -15.30
CA GLY A 30 11.59 -5.76 -15.11
C GLY A 30 11.67 -4.84 -13.89
N PHE A 31 10.77 -5.00 -12.92
CA PHE A 31 10.82 -4.27 -11.67
C PHE A 31 11.74 -4.95 -10.67
N GLU A 32 12.53 -4.14 -9.97
CA GLU A 32 13.31 -4.60 -8.83
C GLU A 32 12.34 -5.02 -7.72
N THR A 33 12.32 -6.30 -7.37
CA THR A 33 11.29 -6.88 -6.49
C THR A 33 11.93 -7.52 -5.27
N TYR A 34 11.54 -7.05 -4.09
CA TYR A 34 11.98 -7.56 -2.79
C TYR A 34 10.82 -8.20 -2.04
N ILE A 35 11.11 -9.27 -1.30
CA ILE A 35 10.09 -10.08 -0.61
C ILE A 35 10.45 -10.18 0.86
N ALA A 36 9.43 -10.03 1.70
CA ALA A 36 9.47 -10.40 3.11
C ALA A 36 8.35 -11.39 3.44
N THR A 37 8.67 -12.41 4.22
CA THR A 37 7.69 -13.36 4.75
C THR A 37 7.73 -13.38 6.27
N ASP A 38 6.57 -13.38 6.92
CA ASP A 38 6.47 -13.38 8.39
C ASP A 38 7.24 -14.55 9.02
N ASP A 39 7.26 -15.72 8.37
CA ASP A 39 7.95 -16.95 8.80
C ASP A 39 9.37 -17.14 8.23
N GLY A 40 9.89 -16.18 7.46
CA GLY A 40 11.22 -16.27 6.84
C GLY A 40 11.36 -17.30 5.70
N SER A 41 10.28 -17.98 5.31
CA SER A 41 10.32 -19.01 4.26
C SER A 41 10.69 -18.49 2.85
N ARG A 42 10.61 -17.16 2.61
CA ARG A 42 11.09 -16.52 1.38
C ARG A 42 11.54 -15.08 1.63
N GLY A 43 12.80 -14.79 1.28
CA GLY A 43 13.32 -13.42 1.33
C GLY A 43 13.69 -13.02 2.76
N CYS A 44 13.30 -11.82 3.18
CA CYS A 44 13.57 -11.33 4.54
C CYS A 44 12.52 -11.83 5.53
N GLU A 45 12.93 -12.27 6.71
CA GLU A 45 12.01 -12.65 7.78
C GLU A 45 11.34 -11.43 8.43
N GLY A 46 10.01 -11.50 8.57
CA GLY A 46 9.16 -10.50 9.20
C GLY A 46 8.41 -9.60 8.21
N PHE A 47 7.98 -8.44 8.68
CA PHE A 47 7.11 -7.55 7.89
C PHE A 47 7.84 -6.81 6.77
N VAL A 48 7.13 -6.61 5.65
CA VAL A 48 7.62 -5.84 4.50
C VAL A 48 8.00 -4.39 4.84
N SER A 49 7.43 -3.81 5.90
CA SER A 49 7.80 -2.50 6.41
C SER A 49 9.27 -2.39 6.83
N ARG A 50 9.95 -3.52 7.13
CA ARG A 50 11.40 -3.56 7.38
C ARG A 50 12.24 -3.31 6.13
N LEU A 51 11.74 -3.72 4.97
CA LEU A 51 12.35 -3.46 3.67
C LEU A 51 12.04 -2.05 3.15
N PHE A 52 11.05 -1.37 3.75
CA PHE A 52 10.58 -0.08 3.29
C PHE A 52 11.57 1.05 3.61
N LYS A 53 12.39 1.38 2.60
CA LYS A 53 13.38 2.47 2.65
C LYS A 53 13.18 3.39 1.44
N PRO A 54 12.12 4.22 1.42
CA PRO A 54 11.86 5.07 0.27
C PRO A 54 12.94 6.15 0.13
N GLU A 55 13.32 6.42 -1.12
CA GLU A 55 14.26 7.47 -1.53
C GLU A 55 13.57 8.85 -1.52
N ALA A 56 14.34 9.93 -1.33
CA ALA A 56 13.80 11.28 -1.40
C ALA A 56 13.28 11.59 -2.81
N GLY A 57 12.12 12.24 -2.92
CA GLY A 57 11.47 12.54 -4.20
C GLY A 57 10.73 11.35 -4.83
N ALA A 58 10.70 10.19 -4.18
CA ALA A 58 9.88 9.06 -4.62
C ALA A 58 8.38 9.34 -4.42
N MET A 59 7.56 8.62 -5.18
CA MET A 59 6.13 8.47 -4.93
C MET A 59 5.87 7.05 -4.43
N VAL A 60 5.15 6.92 -3.31
CA VAL A 60 4.85 5.63 -2.69
C VAL A 60 3.40 5.27 -2.91
N TYR A 61 3.17 4.04 -3.39
CA TYR A 61 1.85 3.44 -3.51
C TYR A 61 1.80 2.19 -2.63
N ALA A 62 0.78 2.07 -1.78
CA ALA A 62 0.65 0.92 -0.89
C ALA A 62 -0.78 0.38 -0.86
N CYS A 63 -0.91 -0.94 -0.81
CA CYS A 63 -2.16 -1.65 -0.55
C CYS A 63 -1.87 -2.80 0.42
N GLY A 64 -2.81 -3.10 1.30
CA GLY A 64 -2.66 -4.15 2.32
C GLY A 64 -3.29 -3.78 3.66
N PRO A 65 -2.97 -4.51 4.74
CA PRO A 65 -3.64 -4.33 6.03
C PRO A 65 -3.45 -2.92 6.61
N ASN A 66 -4.49 -2.37 7.26
CA ASN A 66 -4.46 -1.04 7.87
C ASN A 66 -3.24 -0.77 8.78
N PRO A 67 -2.78 -1.70 9.65
CA PRO A 67 -1.56 -1.49 10.43
C PRO A 67 -0.31 -1.28 9.56
N MET A 68 -0.20 -2.00 8.44
CA MET A 68 0.90 -1.85 7.49
C MET A 68 0.84 -0.49 6.80
N LEU A 69 -0.35 -0.11 6.31
CA LEU A 69 -0.54 1.17 5.63
C LEU A 69 -0.28 2.36 6.56
N ARG A 70 -0.73 2.29 7.82
CA ARG A 70 -0.42 3.30 8.86
C ARG A 70 1.08 3.44 9.09
N CYS A 71 1.82 2.32 9.11
CA CYS A 71 3.27 2.31 9.27
C CYS A 71 3.97 3.02 8.10
N ILE A 72 3.58 2.65 6.86
CA ILE A 72 4.11 3.25 5.63
C ILE A 72 3.77 4.75 5.57
N ALA A 73 2.52 5.13 5.81
CA ALA A 73 2.08 6.52 5.86
C ALA A 73 2.90 7.33 6.87
N SER A 74 3.12 6.78 8.07
CA SER A 74 3.92 7.45 9.11
C SER A 74 5.38 7.62 8.68
N ALA A 75 5.97 6.62 8.03
CA ALA A 75 7.34 6.68 7.52
C ALA A 75 7.49 7.71 6.39
N CYS A 76 6.55 7.73 5.43
CA CYS A 76 6.51 8.71 4.36
C CYS A 76 6.34 10.14 4.90
N LYS A 77 5.46 10.33 5.90
CA LYS A 77 5.24 11.64 6.53
C LYS A 77 6.51 12.21 7.15
N ARG A 78 7.27 11.39 7.89
CA ARG A 78 8.55 11.81 8.51
C ARG A 78 9.58 12.25 7.46
N LYS A 79 9.61 11.56 6.32
CA LYS A 79 10.54 11.85 5.23
C LYS A 79 10.03 12.86 4.20
N ARG A 80 8.80 13.38 4.37
CA ARG A 80 8.12 14.27 3.41
C ARG A 80 8.06 13.67 2.00
N ILE A 81 7.69 12.40 1.92
CA ILE A 81 7.55 11.63 0.68
C ILE A 81 6.06 11.46 0.39
N ASP A 82 5.63 11.71 -0.85
CA ASP A 82 4.23 11.54 -1.24
C ASP A 82 3.83 10.06 -1.18
N CYS A 83 2.61 9.83 -0.69
CA CYS A 83 2.12 8.48 -0.41
C CYS A 83 0.62 8.37 -0.66
N GLU A 84 0.24 7.41 -1.49
CA GLU A 84 -1.13 7.00 -1.73
C GLU A 84 -1.36 5.57 -1.20
N VAL A 85 -2.51 5.38 -0.58
CA VAL A 85 -2.92 4.10 0.01
C VAL A 85 -4.23 3.66 -0.60
N SER A 86 -4.33 2.39 -0.96
CA SER A 86 -5.60 1.75 -1.30
C SER A 86 -6.16 1.11 -0.04
N LEU A 87 -7.31 1.61 0.43
CA LEU A 87 -7.98 1.12 1.62
C LEU A 87 -9.00 0.05 1.27
N GLU A 88 -9.04 -1.00 2.07
CA GLU A 88 -10.06 -2.03 2.03
C GLU A 88 -11.07 -1.77 3.14
N GLU A 89 -12.34 -1.61 2.76
CA GLU A 89 -13.46 -1.43 3.69
C GLU A 89 -14.56 -2.43 3.40
N LYS A 90 -15.40 -2.71 4.40
CA LYS A 90 -16.57 -3.58 4.17
C LYS A 90 -17.54 -2.90 3.21
N MET A 91 -17.73 -3.51 2.05
CA MET A 91 -18.62 -3.01 1.00
C MET A 91 -19.84 -3.94 0.88
N ALA A 92 -21.03 -3.33 0.81
CA ALA A 92 -22.25 -4.05 0.45
C ALA A 92 -22.70 -3.66 -0.98
N CYS A 93 -23.04 -2.39 -1.21
CA CYS A 93 -23.56 -1.96 -2.51
C CYS A 93 -22.47 -1.66 -3.56
N GLY A 94 -21.26 -1.27 -3.15
CA GLY A 94 -20.17 -0.89 -4.07
C GLY A 94 -20.38 0.39 -4.90
N ILE A 95 -21.53 1.06 -4.79
CA ILE A 95 -21.91 2.22 -5.60
C ILE A 95 -22.19 3.49 -4.77
N GLY A 96 -21.88 3.45 -3.47
CA GLY A 96 -22.06 4.59 -2.56
C GLY A 96 -23.48 4.79 -2.02
N ALA A 97 -24.42 3.88 -2.29
CA ALA A 97 -25.79 3.97 -1.80
C ALA A 97 -25.94 3.61 -0.32
N CYS A 98 -25.27 2.53 0.14
CA CYS A 98 -25.46 2.01 1.49
C CYS A 98 -24.58 2.67 2.56
N LEU A 99 -23.62 3.51 2.16
CA LEU A 99 -22.66 4.22 3.04
C LEU A 99 -21.78 3.33 3.94
N GLY A 100 -21.84 2.00 3.81
CA GLY A 100 -21.15 1.06 4.71
C GLY A 100 -19.62 1.10 4.64
N CYS A 101 -19.06 1.49 3.50
CA CYS A 101 -17.60 1.58 3.30
C CYS A 101 -17.05 2.98 3.66
N SER A 102 -17.51 3.53 4.78
CA SER A 102 -17.14 4.89 5.23
C SER A 102 -15.71 4.91 5.77
N VAL A 103 -14.87 5.77 5.18
CA VAL A 103 -13.49 6.06 5.56
C VAL A 103 -13.43 7.40 6.29
N LYS A 104 -12.81 7.40 7.47
CA LYS A 104 -12.57 8.63 8.24
C LYS A 104 -11.41 9.41 7.64
N VAL A 105 -11.64 10.68 7.33
CA VAL A 105 -10.61 11.61 6.82
C VAL A 105 -10.50 12.82 7.74
N LYS A 106 -9.33 13.45 7.75
CA LYS A 106 -9.03 14.57 8.66
C LYS A 106 -9.78 15.87 8.33
N SER A 107 -10.19 16.04 7.08
CA SER A 107 -10.88 17.25 6.61
C SER A 107 -12.33 17.39 7.09
N GLY A 108 -12.83 16.44 7.89
CA GLY A 108 -14.19 16.46 8.42
C GLY A 108 -15.03 15.30 7.90
N SER A 109 -15.89 15.58 6.92
CA SER A 109 -16.86 14.58 6.42
C SER A 109 -16.17 13.31 5.92
N ASN A 110 -16.66 12.16 6.39
CA ASN A 110 -16.18 10.86 5.94
C ASN A 110 -16.36 10.72 4.42
N LYS A 111 -15.44 9.97 3.82
CA LYS A 111 -15.49 9.59 2.41
C LYS A 111 -15.91 8.14 2.28
N LEU A 112 -16.42 7.72 1.13
CA LEU A 112 -16.80 6.34 0.86
C LEU A 112 -15.73 5.66 0.02
N ALA A 113 -15.14 4.56 0.49
CA ALA A 113 -14.10 3.84 -0.25
C ALA A 113 -14.54 3.43 -1.66
N CYS A 114 -15.81 3.03 -1.85
CA CYS A 114 -16.31 2.61 -3.17
C CYS A 114 -16.66 3.75 -4.14
N LYS A 115 -16.82 4.98 -3.66
CA LYS A 115 -17.24 6.14 -4.47
C LYS A 115 -16.17 7.21 -4.58
N ASP A 116 -15.53 7.54 -3.46
CA ASP A 116 -14.49 8.57 -3.36
C ASP A 116 -13.08 7.98 -3.36
N GLY A 117 -12.96 6.65 -3.16
CA GLY A 117 -11.71 5.90 -3.14
C GLY A 117 -11.62 4.89 -4.30
N PRO A 118 -11.02 3.70 -4.09
CA PRO A 118 -10.44 3.19 -2.83
C PRO A 118 -9.05 3.77 -2.53
N VAL A 119 -8.48 4.54 -3.46
CA VAL A 119 -7.15 5.16 -3.31
C VAL A 119 -7.29 6.55 -2.70
N PHE A 120 -6.54 6.80 -1.63
CA PHE A 120 -6.53 8.06 -0.91
C PHE A 120 -5.09 8.53 -0.66
N LYS A 121 -4.90 9.84 -0.51
CA LYS A 121 -3.64 10.36 0.03
C LYS A 121 -3.50 9.88 1.47
N ALA A 122 -2.35 9.26 1.78
CA ALA A 122 -2.11 8.63 3.07
C ALA A 122 -2.20 9.62 4.25
N PHE A 123 -1.94 10.91 3.98
CA PHE A 123 -1.95 11.97 5.00
C PHE A 123 -3.35 12.52 5.28
N ASP A 124 -4.33 12.26 4.42
CA ASP A 124 -5.72 12.70 4.61
C ASP A 124 -6.49 11.72 5.49
N ILE A 125 -6.04 10.47 5.59
CA ILE A 125 -6.68 9.42 6.37
C ILE A 125 -6.50 9.65 7.88
N ALA A 126 -7.60 9.49 8.62
CA ALA A 126 -7.60 9.44 10.07
C ALA A 126 -7.39 7.99 10.54
N TRP A 127 -6.12 7.56 10.50
CA TRP A 127 -5.64 6.23 10.91
C TRP A 127 -5.87 5.89 12.38
#